data_AF-A0A973BEN1-F1
#
_entry.id   AF-A0A973BEN1-F1
#
_cell.length_a   1.000
_cell.length_b   1.000
_cell.length_c   1.000
_cell.angle_alpha   90.00
_cell.angle_beta   90.00
_cell.angle_gamma   90.00
#
_symmetry.space_group_name_H-M   'P 1'
#
loop_
_entity.id
_entity.type
_entity.pdbx_description
1 polymer ?
#
loop_
_entity_poly.entity_id
_entity_poly.type
_entity_poly.pdbx_seq_one_letter_code
_entity_poly.pdbx_strand_id
1 'polypeptide(L)'
;MVGDPKLGTQIQAIAERMINSGDAEKRTADILDMRHRLLREKPSQGPWDLKMRIGGLLDLEFITQHAILTANTHQALRPELIRAQSQLQNTGLWAADLHTEMAEIFELLQALQQVQRMANETVTGAADLSIALKDRLCRAANCDSFDELTQALETACQTIAETFCKNIGVIATET
;
A
#
# COMPACT_ATOMS: atom_id res chain seq x y z
N MET A 1 -5.47 -1.69 21.94
CA MET A 1 -4.34 -2.31 22.66
C MET A 1 -4.53 -2.09 24.16
N VAL A 2 -4.13 -3.06 24.99
CA VAL A 2 -4.15 -3.00 26.47
C VAL A 2 -2.72 -3.21 26.97
N GLY A 3 -2.26 -2.43 27.95
CA GLY A 3 -0.89 -2.51 28.49
C GLY A 3 -0.58 -1.36 29.45
N ASP A 4 0.63 -1.35 30.02
CA ASP A 4 1.10 -0.26 30.90
C ASP A 4 1.18 1.08 30.13
N PRO A 5 0.46 2.13 30.56
CA PRO A 5 0.43 3.39 29.83
C PRO A 5 1.80 4.08 29.72
N LYS A 6 2.64 3.97 30.76
CA LYS A 6 3.96 4.65 30.77
C LYS A 6 4.89 4.02 29.74
N LEU A 7 4.93 2.69 29.69
CA LEU A 7 5.67 1.96 28.68
C LEU A 7 5.17 2.29 27.27
N GLY A 8 3.85 2.36 27.07
CA GLY A 8 3.25 2.76 25.80
C GLY A 8 3.73 4.13 25.31
N THR A 9 3.69 5.14 26.20
CA THR A 9 4.21 6.48 25.89
C THR A 9 5.71 6.48 25.57
N GLN A 10 6.51 5.70 26.30
CA GLN A 10 7.95 5.60 26.06
C GLN A 10 8.26 4.99 24.69
N ILE A 11 7.58 3.90 24.32
CA ILE A 11 7.75 3.25 23.02
C ILE A 11 7.35 4.20 21.89
N GLN A 12 6.22 4.89 22.04
CA GLN A 12 5.77 5.88 21.05
C GLN A 12 6.81 6.98 20.84
N ALA A 13 7.35 7.56 21.92
CA ALA A 13 8.35 8.61 21.84
C ALA A 13 9.66 8.15 21.17
N ILE A 14 10.07 6.89 21.38
CA ILE A 14 11.23 6.31 20.71
C ILE A 14 10.95 6.13 19.22
N ALA A 15 9.79 5.55 18.86
CA ALA A 15 9.40 5.35 17.47
C ALA A 15 9.31 6.66 16.70
N GLU A 16 8.67 7.69 17.28
CA GLU A 16 8.57 9.02 16.68
C GLU A 16 9.96 9.65 16.51
N ARG A 17 10.85 9.52 17.50
CA ARG A 17 12.23 10.02 17.35
C ARG A 17 12.93 9.34 16.16
N MET A 18 12.82 8.02 16.05
CA MET A 18 13.43 7.27 14.96
C MET A 18 12.86 7.65 13.60
N ILE A 19 11.55 7.83 13.49
CA ILE A 19 10.90 8.27 12.24
C ILE A 19 11.47 9.63 11.80
N ASN A 20 11.79 10.53 12.73
CA ASN A 20 12.17 11.91 12.41
C ASN A 20 13.68 12.19 12.35
N SER A 21 14.56 11.20 12.54
CA SER A 21 16.01 11.43 12.73
C SER A 21 16.93 10.76 11.70
N GLY A 22 16.45 10.43 10.50
CA GLY A 22 17.24 9.70 9.51
C GLY A 22 17.52 10.46 8.21
N ASP A 23 18.51 9.96 7.49
CA ASP A 23 18.94 10.51 6.20
C ASP A 23 17.97 10.08 5.08
N ALA A 24 17.44 11.05 4.34
CA ALA A 24 16.40 10.82 3.34
C ALA A 24 16.90 10.01 2.13
N GLU A 25 18.13 10.26 1.68
CA GLU A 25 18.72 9.56 0.52
C GLU A 25 18.98 8.10 0.86
N LYS A 26 19.63 7.85 2.00
CA LYS A 26 19.88 6.50 2.49
C LYS A 26 18.58 5.73 2.70
N ARG A 27 17.56 6.35 3.29
CA ARG A 27 16.24 5.71 3.48
C ARG A 27 15.57 5.35 2.17
N THR A 28 15.66 6.23 1.17
CA THR A 28 15.12 5.95 -0.16
C THR A 28 15.82 4.73 -0.78
N ALA A 29 17.15 4.66 -0.71
CA ALA A 29 17.92 3.52 -1.19
C ALA A 29 17.60 2.22 -0.43
N ASP A 30 17.55 2.26 0.90
CA ASP A 30 17.25 1.11 1.76
C ASP A 30 15.82 0.57 1.50
N ILE A 31 14.84 1.46 1.29
CA ILE A 31 13.46 1.11 0.95
C ILE A 31 13.39 0.41 -0.41
N LEU A 32 14.07 0.96 -1.41
CA LEU A 32 14.11 0.36 -2.75
C LEU A 32 14.76 -1.02 -2.73
N ASP A 33 15.91 -1.18 -2.06
CA ASP A 33 16.57 -2.49 -1.87
C ASP A 33 15.64 -3.49 -1.16
N MET A 34 14.97 -3.06 -0.09
CA MET A 34 14.01 -3.90 0.61
C MET A 34 12.89 -4.38 -0.32
N ARG A 35 12.35 -3.50 -1.17
CA ARG A 35 11.28 -3.89 -2.11
C ARG A 35 11.77 -4.89 -3.16
N HIS A 36 12.98 -4.71 -3.69
CA HIS A 36 13.60 -5.67 -4.63
C HIS A 36 13.80 -7.04 -3.98
N ARG A 37 14.31 -7.07 -2.75
CA ARG A 37 14.48 -8.32 -2.00
C ARG A 37 13.16 -9.05 -1.77
N LEU A 38 12.11 -8.32 -1.39
CA LEU A 38 10.76 -8.88 -1.25
C LEU A 38 10.22 -9.44 -2.57
N LEU A 39 10.48 -8.77 -3.70
CA LEU A 39 10.08 -9.27 -5.01
C LEU A 39 10.76 -10.60 -5.34
N ARG A 40 12.07 -10.72 -5.07
CA ARG A 40 12.85 -11.94 -5.31
C ARG A 40 12.46 -13.10 -4.38
N GLU A 41 12.26 -12.81 -3.09
CA GLU A 41 12.04 -13.84 -2.08
C GLU A 41 10.57 -14.25 -1.94
N LYS A 42 9.64 -13.34 -2.25
CA LYS A 42 8.19 -13.54 -2.17
C LYS A 42 7.51 -12.93 -3.40
N PRO A 43 7.72 -13.50 -4.59
CA PRO A 43 7.10 -12.99 -5.80
C PRO A 43 5.58 -13.06 -5.71
N SER A 44 4.93 -12.16 -6.45
CA SER A 44 3.48 -12.17 -6.62
C SER A 44 3.01 -13.52 -7.17
N GLN A 45 1.89 -14.02 -6.65
CA GLN A 45 1.27 -15.25 -7.16
C GLN A 45 0.38 -15.01 -8.38
N GLY A 46 0.31 -13.78 -8.89
CA GLY A 46 -0.37 -13.43 -10.12
C GLY A 46 -1.10 -12.08 -10.04
N PRO A 47 -1.89 -11.71 -11.06
CA PRO A 47 -2.57 -10.42 -11.12
C PRO A 47 -3.56 -10.18 -9.96
N TRP A 48 -4.05 -11.25 -9.33
CA TRP A 48 -5.01 -11.16 -8.22
C TRP A 48 -4.36 -11.25 -6.84
N ASP A 49 -3.03 -11.32 -6.77
CA ASP A 49 -2.28 -11.12 -5.54
C ASP A 49 -2.20 -9.62 -5.23
N LEU A 50 -3.30 -9.08 -4.69
CA LEU A 50 -3.49 -7.65 -4.39
C LEU A 50 -2.41 -7.07 -3.47
N LYS A 51 -1.68 -7.93 -2.74
CA LYS A 51 -0.66 -7.50 -1.79
C LYS A 51 0.72 -7.43 -2.42
N MET A 52 1.17 -8.49 -3.08
CA MET A 52 2.56 -8.62 -3.51
C MET A 52 2.82 -8.20 -4.96
N ARG A 53 1.76 -8.08 -5.78
CA ARG A 53 1.88 -7.57 -7.15
C ARG A 53 2.50 -6.17 -7.18
N ILE A 54 3.17 -5.86 -8.28
CA ILE A 54 3.61 -4.48 -8.56
C ILE A 54 2.37 -3.59 -8.63
N GLY A 55 2.42 -2.46 -7.96
CA GLY A 55 1.27 -1.58 -7.79
C GLY A 55 0.25 -2.09 -6.75
N GLY A 56 0.59 -3.12 -5.98
CA GLY A 56 -0.28 -3.67 -4.94
C GLY A 56 -0.25 -2.89 -3.62
N LEU A 57 -0.95 -3.41 -2.61
CA LEU A 57 -1.02 -2.81 -1.28
C LEU A 57 0.35 -2.58 -0.65
N LEU A 58 1.30 -3.51 -0.87
CA LEU A 58 2.65 -3.37 -0.32
C LEU A 58 3.35 -2.13 -0.89
N ASP A 59 3.22 -1.85 -2.18
CA ASP A 59 3.85 -0.69 -2.82
C ASP A 59 3.20 0.61 -2.34
N LEU A 60 1.89 0.61 -2.10
CA LEU A 60 1.19 1.74 -1.50
C LEU A 60 1.64 2.03 -0.05
N GLU A 61 1.88 0.98 0.75
CA GLU A 61 2.48 1.10 2.08
C GLU A 61 3.90 1.69 1.99
N PHE A 62 4.71 1.23 1.04
CA PHE A 62 6.05 1.78 0.81
C PHE A 62 6.03 3.25 0.42
N ILE A 63 5.16 3.68 -0.50
CA ILE A 63 5.03 5.10 -0.89
C ILE A 63 4.69 5.96 0.34
N THR A 64 3.73 5.50 1.15
CA THR A 64 3.29 6.23 2.34
C THR A 64 4.40 6.31 3.39
N GLN A 65 5.04 5.18 3.70
CA GLN A 65 6.12 5.12 4.69
C GLN A 65 7.38 5.84 4.22
N HIS A 66 7.70 5.81 2.93
CA HIS A 66 8.78 6.58 2.33
C HIS A 66 8.57 8.07 2.58
N ALA A 67 7.39 8.61 2.23
CA ALA A 67 7.08 10.02 2.44
C ALA A 67 7.17 10.45 3.91
N ILE A 68 6.80 9.58 4.86
CA ILE A 68 6.94 9.83 6.30
C ILE A 68 8.42 9.84 6.71
N LEU A 69 9.19 8.87 6.22
CA LEU A 69 10.58 8.65 6.63
C LEU A 69 11.55 9.62 5.94
N THR A 70 11.18 10.24 4.82
CA THR A 70 12.00 11.27 4.14
C THR A 70 11.52 12.70 4.40
N ALA A 71 10.47 12.87 5.21
CA ALA A 71 9.93 14.17 5.55
C ALA A 71 10.96 15.05 6.27
N ASN A 72 11.06 16.32 5.83
CA ASN A 72 11.82 17.36 6.52
C ASN A 72 11.01 18.04 7.65
N THR A 73 9.76 17.64 7.84
CA THR A 73 8.85 18.14 8.87
C THR A 73 8.52 17.01 9.84
N HIS A 74 8.21 17.39 11.09
CA HIS A 74 7.89 16.41 12.12
C HIS A 74 6.67 15.55 11.76
N GLN A 75 6.83 14.24 11.81
CA GLN A 75 5.79 13.24 11.59
C GLN A 75 5.48 12.50 12.89
N ALA A 76 4.21 12.46 13.29
CA ALA A 76 3.77 11.65 14.40
C ALA A 76 3.62 10.18 14.00
N LEU A 77 3.68 9.27 14.96
CA LEU A 77 3.48 7.84 14.70
C LEU A 77 2.02 7.58 14.35
N ARG A 78 1.78 7.04 13.14
CA ARG A 78 0.46 6.64 12.65
C ARG A 78 0.54 5.20 12.11
N PRO A 79 0.17 4.20 12.92
CA PRO A 79 0.24 2.80 12.49
C PRO A 79 -0.75 2.45 11.38
N GLU A 80 -1.90 3.14 11.33
CA GLU A 80 -2.92 2.90 10.32
C GLU A 80 -2.62 3.68 9.03
N LEU A 81 -2.57 2.99 7.89
CA LEU A 81 -2.18 3.58 6.60
C LEU A 81 -3.02 4.81 6.24
N ILE A 82 -4.34 4.73 6.36
CA ILE A 82 -5.26 5.84 6.05
C ILE A 82 -4.95 7.08 6.91
N ARG A 83 -4.63 6.90 8.21
CA ARG A 83 -4.29 8.01 9.11
C ARG A 83 -2.93 8.59 8.79
N ALA A 84 -2.01 7.74 8.35
CA ALA A 84 -0.69 8.14 7.90
C ALA A 84 -0.80 8.99 6.62
N GLN A 85 -1.61 8.57 5.65
CA GLN A 85 -1.92 9.34 4.43
C GLN A 85 -2.57 10.69 4.76
N SER A 86 -3.58 10.72 5.65
CA SER A 86 -4.18 11.99 6.07
C SER A 86 -3.18 12.92 6.76
N GLN A 87 -2.21 12.38 7.52
CA GLN A 87 -1.13 13.19 8.10
C GLN A 87 -0.23 13.79 7.00
N LEU A 88 0.11 13.03 5.96
CA LEU A 88 0.91 13.52 4.83
C LEU A 88 0.19 14.66 4.09
N GLN A 89 -1.12 14.58 3.93
CA GLN A 89 -1.92 15.69 3.38
C GLN A 89 -1.92 16.91 4.32
N ASN A 90 -2.20 16.71 5.61
CA ASN A 90 -2.29 17.78 6.60
C ASN A 90 -0.95 18.52 6.82
N THR A 91 0.17 17.83 6.61
CA THR A 91 1.52 18.41 6.70
C THR A 91 2.01 19.00 5.38
N GLY A 92 1.21 18.91 4.31
CA GLY A 92 1.53 19.43 2.98
C GLY A 92 2.57 18.61 2.20
N LEU A 93 2.92 17.41 2.68
CA LEU A 93 3.83 16.50 1.97
C LEU A 93 3.16 15.84 0.78
N TRP A 94 1.86 15.58 0.88
CA TRP A 94 1.03 15.15 -0.24
C TRP A 94 0.06 16.25 -0.63
N ALA A 95 -0.07 16.46 -1.95
CA ALA A 95 -1.14 17.28 -2.49
C ALA A 95 -2.50 16.57 -2.28
N ALA A 96 -3.58 17.36 -2.25
CA ALA A 96 -4.91 16.85 -1.93
C ALA A 96 -5.46 15.86 -2.96
N ASP A 97 -5.09 16.05 -4.23
CA ASP A 97 -5.37 15.13 -5.34
C ASP A 97 -4.69 13.78 -5.13
N LEU A 98 -3.37 13.77 -4.88
CA LEU A 98 -2.62 12.55 -4.61
C LEU A 98 -3.18 11.80 -3.38
N HIS A 99 -3.50 12.52 -2.30
CA HIS A 99 -4.12 11.87 -1.13
C HIS A 99 -5.45 11.22 -1.47
N THR A 100 -6.32 11.91 -2.21
CA THR A 100 -7.63 11.40 -2.60
C THR A 100 -7.48 10.15 -3.46
N GLU A 101 -6.63 10.21 -4.48
CA GLU A 101 -6.36 9.08 -5.39
C GLU A 101 -5.79 7.86 -4.65
N MET A 102 -4.79 8.07 -3.78
CA MET A 102 -4.20 6.97 -2.99
C MET A 102 -5.18 6.37 -1.98
N ALA A 103 -6.08 7.18 -1.41
CA ALA A 103 -7.10 6.72 -0.48
C ALA A 103 -8.18 5.89 -1.20
N GLU A 104 -8.68 6.36 -2.36
CA GLU A 104 -9.65 5.63 -3.18
C GLU A 104 -9.09 4.28 -3.66
N ILE A 105 -7.82 4.26 -4.10
CA ILE A 105 -7.14 3.01 -4.47
C ILE A 105 -6.99 2.08 -3.27
N PHE A 106 -6.63 2.59 -2.09
CA PHE A 106 -6.55 1.79 -0.88
C PHE A 106 -7.90 1.16 -0.53
N GLU A 107 -8.98 1.93 -0.60
CA GLU A 107 -10.34 1.44 -0.34
C GLU A 107 -10.74 0.31 -1.30
N LEU A 108 -10.47 0.48 -2.60
CA LEU A 108 -10.68 -0.56 -3.60
C LEU A 108 -9.91 -1.85 -3.27
N LEU A 109 -8.58 -1.75 -3.09
CA LEU A 109 -7.73 -2.91 -2.82
C LEU A 109 -8.10 -3.62 -1.51
N GLN A 110 -8.49 -2.85 -0.48
CA GLN A 110 -8.94 -3.40 0.79
C GLN A 110 -10.30 -4.11 0.68
N ALA A 111 -11.26 -3.54 -0.05
CA ALA A 111 -12.55 -4.17 -0.29
C ALA A 111 -12.37 -5.53 -0.99
N LEU A 112 -11.55 -5.57 -2.04
CA LEU A 112 -11.24 -6.80 -2.76
C LEU A 112 -10.51 -7.82 -1.88
N GLN A 113 -9.52 -7.40 -1.09
CA GLN A 113 -8.78 -8.29 -0.19
C GLN A 113 -9.69 -8.90 0.89
N GLN A 114 -10.64 -8.13 1.44
CA GLN A 114 -11.59 -8.64 2.43
C GLN A 114 -12.47 -9.74 1.83
N VAL A 115 -12.98 -9.54 0.62
CA VAL A 115 -13.77 -10.56 -0.09
C VAL A 115 -12.95 -11.82 -0.36
N GLN A 116 -11.70 -11.69 -0.84
CA GLN A 116 -10.80 -12.84 -1.05
C GLN A 116 -10.58 -13.64 0.25
N ARG A 117 -10.33 -12.95 1.38
CA ARG A 117 -10.13 -13.62 2.68
C ARG A 117 -11.38 -14.34 3.18
N MET A 118 -12.57 -13.83 2.89
CA MET A 118 -13.83 -14.50 3.25
C MET A 118 -14.10 -15.75 2.40
N ALA A 119 -13.62 -15.79 1.16
CA ALA A 119 -13.84 -16.91 0.26
C ALA A 119 -12.98 -18.14 0.59
N ASN A 120 -11.88 -17.98 1.34
CA ASN A 120 -10.89 -19.03 1.65
C ASN A 120 -10.36 -19.77 0.39
N GLU A 121 -10.46 -19.12 -0.77
CA GLU A 121 -9.87 -19.58 -2.04
C GLU A 121 -8.49 -18.94 -2.17
N THR A 122 -7.47 -19.74 -2.49
CA THR A 122 -6.14 -19.20 -2.82
C THR A 122 -6.21 -18.69 -4.26
N VAL A 123 -6.53 -17.41 -4.43
CA VAL A 123 -6.72 -16.81 -5.76
C VAL A 123 -5.36 -16.44 -6.34
N THR A 124 -4.90 -17.19 -7.34
CA THR A 124 -3.68 -16.88 -8.09
C THR A 124 -3.96 -16.20 -9.43
N GLY A 125 -5.13 -16.46 -10.03
CA GLY A 125 -5.56 -15.82 -11.27
C GLY A 125 -7.08 -15.69 -11.43
N ALA A 126 -7.49 -14.94 -12.45
CA ALA A 126 -8.91 -14.69 -12.76
C ALA A 126 -9.70 -15.94 -13.15
N ALA A 127 -9.01 -16.97 -13.64
CA ALA A 127 -9.58 -18.26 -13.99
C ALA A 127 -9.91 -19.13 -12.77
N ASP A 128 -9.23 -18.88 -11.64
CA ASP A 128 -9.45 -19.61 -10.39
C ASP A 128 -10.69 -19.11 -9.63
N LEU A 129 -11.23 -17.95 -10.04
CA LEU A 129 -12.37 -17.31 -9.40
C LEU A 129 -13.70 -17.91 -9.86
N SER A 130 -14.47 -18.45 -8.91
CA SER A 130 -15.85 -18.85 -9.16
C SER A 130 -16.72 -17.66 -9.59
N ILE A 131 -17.79 -17.92 -10.36
CA ILE A 131 -18.73 -16.87 -10.82
C ILE A 131 -19.30 -16.09 -9.62
N ALA A 132 -19.69 -16.80 -8.56
CA ALA A 132 -20.21 -16.20 -7.34
C ALA A 132 -19.19 -15.29 -6.64
N LEU A 133 -17.90 -15.62 -6.71
CA LEU A 133 -16.83 -14.79 -6.15
C LEU A 133 -16.60 -13.54 -7.01
N LYS A 134 -16.62 -13.67 -8.34
CA LYS A 134 -16.57 -12.52 -9.26
C LYS A 134 -17.70 -11.52 -8.96
N ASP A 135 -18.93 -12.00 -8.82
CA ASP A 135 -20.10 -11.15 -8.49
C ASP A 135 -19.97 -10.46 -7.11
N ARG A 136 -19.31 -11.12 -6.15
CA ARG A 136 -19.04 -10.51 -4.83
C ARG A 136 -17.97 -9.42 -4.92
N LEU A 137 -16.91 -9.66 -5.70
CA LEU A 137 -15.84 -8.68 -5.91
C LEU A 137 -16.37 -7.44 -6.64
N CYS A 138 -17.17 -7.61 -7.70
CA CYS A 138 -17.80 -6.51 -8.42
C CYS A 138 -18.67 -5.64 -7.49
N ARG A 139 -19.52 -6.27 -6.66
CA ARG A 139 -20.34 -5.54 -5.69
C ARG A 139 -19.52 -4.81 -4.62
N ALA A 140 -18.41 -5.39 -4.16
CA ALA A 140 -17.54 -4.76 -3.18
C ALA A 140 -16.80 -3.54 -3.74
N ALA A 141 -16.50 -3.54 -5.04
CA ALA A 141 -15.86 -2.44 -5.76
C ALA A 141 -16.83 -1.48 -6.45
N ASN A 142 -18.15 -1.73 -6.36
CA ASN A 142 -19.18 -1.00 -7.08
C ASN A 142 -18.97 -0.97 -8.61
N CYS A 143 -18.57 -2.10 -9.19
CA CYS A 143 -18.47 -2.30 -10.65
C CYS A 143 -19.64 -3.14 -11.16
N ASP A 144 -20.12 -2.86 -12.36
CA ASP A 144 -21.24 -3.57 -13.00
C ASP A 144 -20.80 -4.89 -13.63
N SER A 145 -19.50 -5.05 -13.92
CA SER A 145 -18.95 -6.26 -14.52
C SER A 145 -17.55 -6.61 -14.01
N PHE A 146 -17.17 -7.87 -14.19
CA PHE A 146 -15.83 -8.34 -13.82
C PHE A 146 -14.73 -7.76 -14.73
N ASP A 147 -15.07 -7.43 -15.98
CA ASP A 147 -14.16 -6.77 -16.90
C ASP A 147 -13.89 -5.31 -16.46
N GLU A 148 -14.93 -4.59 -16.07
CA GLU A 148 -14.81 -3.24 -15.49
C GLU A 148 -13.97 -3.26 -14.20
N LEU A 149 -14.24 -4.22 -13.31
CA LEU A 149 -13.43 -4.41 -12.10
C LEU A 149 -11.96 -4.67 -12.43
N THR A 150 -11.69 -5.53 -13.41
CA THR A 150 -10.32 -5.86 -13.82
C THR A 150 -9.61 -4.62 -14.37
N GLN A 151 -10.31 -3.81 -15.16
CA GLN A 151 -9.78 -2.56 -15.68
C GLN A 151 -9.51 -1.54 -14.57
N ALA A 152 -10.43 -1.38 -13.61
CA ALA A 152 -10.25 -0.50 -12.46
C ALA A 152 -9.06 -0.92 -11.58
N LEU A 153 -8.91 -2.24 -11.34
CA LEU A 153 -7.77 -2.79 -10.60
C LEU A 153 -6.46 -2.54 -11.35
N GLU A 154 -6.41 -2.74 -12.67
CA GLU A 154 -5.19 -2.52 -13.44
C GLU A 154 -4.78 -1.04 -13.44
N THR A 155 -5.75 -0.14 -13.66
CA THR A 155 -5.50 1.31 -13.56
C THR A 155 -4.99 1.70 -12.19
N ALA A 156 -5.61 1.21 -11.10
CA ALA A 156 -5.17 1.47 -9.75
C ALA A 156 -3.73 0.99 -9.48
N CYS A 157 -3.40 -0.23 -9.92
CA CYS A 157 -2.05 -0.77 -9.77
C CYS A 157 -1.03 0.02 -10.61
N GLN A 158 -1.38 0.44 -11.81
CA GLN A 158 -0.52 1.28 -12.64
C GLN A 158 -0.22 2.62 -11.95
N THR A 159 -1.23 3.30 -11.42
CA THR A 159 -1.05 4.57 -10.69
C THR A 159 -0.12 4.41 -9.48
N ILE A 160 -0.26 3.33 -8.70
CA ILE A 160 0.66 3.05 -7.59
C ILE A 160 2.08 2.82 -8.11
N ALA A 161 2.25 2.00 -9.16
CA ALA A 161 3.56 1.68 -9.70
C ALA A 161 4.28 2.92 -10.26
N GLU A 162 3.56 3.81 -10.94
CA GLU A 162 4.06 5.09 -11.44
C GLU A 162 4.47 6.02 -10.29
N THR A 163 3.63 6.11 -9.25
CA THR A 163 3.91 6.91 -8.05
C THR A 163 5.13 6.38 -7.29
N PHE A 164 5.26 5.05 -7.17
CA PHE A 164 6.44 4.41 -6.59
C PHE A 164 7.69 4.74 -7.39
N CYS A 165 7.65 4.57 -8.72
CA CYS A 165 8.78 4.86 -9.59
C CYS A 165 9.22 6.32 -9.50
N LYS A 166 8.26 7.25 -9.44
CA LYS A 166 8.52 8.69 -9.34
C LYS A 166 9.18 9.08 -8.01
N ASN A 167 8.75 8.46 -6.90
CA ASN A 167 9.15 8.90 -5.56
C ASN A 167 10.33 8.11 -4.97
N ILE A 168 10.44 6.82 -5.31
CA ILE A 168 11.38 5.87 -4.68
C ILE A 168 12.39 5.34 -5.70
N GLY A 169 11.91 4.93 -6.87
CA GLY A 169 12.75 4.40 -7.95
C GLY A 169 12.11 3.21 -8.68
N VAL A 170 12.75 2.77 -9.76
CA VAL A 170 12.20 1.75 -10.66
C VAL A 170 12.21 0.37 -10.01
N ILE A 171 11.04 -0.27 -9.95
CA ILE A 171 10.92 -1.69 -9.60
C ILE A 171 11.28 -2.50 -10.85
N ALA A 172 12.56 -2.81 -11.04
CA ALA A 172 12.98 -3.74 -12.08
C ALA A 172 12.39 -5.13 -11.83
N THR A 173 11.53 -5.60 -12.74
CA THR A 173 11.29 -7.02 -12.94
C THR A 173 12.50 -7.58 -13.67
N GLU A 174 13.22 -8.51 -13.07
CA GLU A 174 14.24 -9.26 -13.82
C GLU A 174 13.57 -9.85 -15.08
N THR A 175 14.12 -9.47 -16.24
CA THR A 175 13.79 -9.97 -17.57
C THR A 175 14.07 -11.46 -17.71
#